data_AF-A0A358N3F5-F1
#
_entry.id   AF-A0A358N3F5-F1
#
_cell.length_a   1.000
_cell.length_b   1.000
_cell.length_c   1.000
_cell.angle_alpha   90.00
_cell.angle_beta   90.00
_cell.angle_gamma   90.00
#
_symmetry.space_group_name_H-M   'P 1'
#
loop_
_entity.id
_entity.type
_entity.pdbx_description
1 polymer ?
#
loop_
_entity_poly.entity_id
_entity_poly.type
_entity_poly.pdbx_seq_one_letter_code
_entity_poly.pdbx_strand_id
1 'polypeptide(L)'
;FRTWLSNISGNLRTVSWLQERFKPDTKSASQMPTEVDARLDHAGGLEKYRRDPAWRNGVEQHFASVFSTMVKQIKQAEIPLWICMPTCDLVNTPPFKVELASKLSEKQRAEWQQNWNKATDNQLPPSHRLTACQQCLSIDRFDAGAHYMIGRLLYERGDTRMATEHLTLAKDLDVCPLRATTKIEQSIVNITNQENIPIILTPTLFDERDANGDRHPDGIADPGLFVDHLHPSVRGHQILGTAVADSMIQNHLFKELPPPRDMPLLQQRYEELSKQHLAGLGEAYYARGKQRLEGLRRWAAGRVGQSSELNRD
;
A
#
# COMPACT_ATOMS: atom_id res chain seq x y z
N PHE A 1 5.48 -23.89 39.49
CA PHE A 1 4.68 -22.68 39.27
C PHE A 1 4.79 -22.26 37.81
N ARG A 2 3.89 -22.82 36.99
CA ARG A 2 3.63 -22.45 35.60
C ARG A 2 2.50 -21.40 35.58
N THR A 3 2.35 -20.77 34.41
CA THR A 3 1.27 -19.90 33.90
C THR A 3 1.19 -18.47 34.43
N TRP A 4 1.48 -17.50 33.55
CA TRP A 4 0.48 -16.65 32.89
C TRP A 4 1.21 -15.72 31.88
N LEU A 5 0.71 -15.61 30.63
CA LEU A 5 1.02 -14.60 29.57
C LEU A 5 1.22 -15.13 28.13
N SER A 6 0.65 -16.29 27.77
CA SER A 6 0.58 -16.74 26.36
C SER A 6 -0.84 -16.94 25.80
N ASN A 7 -1.89 -16.32 26.38
CA ASN A 7 -3.29 -16.69 26.11
C ASN A 7 -4.19 -15.62 25.47
N ILE A 8 -3.67 -14.63 24.73
CA ILE A 8 -4.55 -13.68 24.04
C ILE A 8 -4.86 -14.09 22.58
N SER A 9 -4.05 -14.95 21.96
CA SER A 9 -4.33 -15.50 20.62
C SER A 9 -5.09 -16.85 20.64
N GLY A 10 -5.11 -17.56 21.77
CA GLY A 10 -5.83 -18.84 21.91
C GLY A 10 -7.32 -18.71 22.23
N ASN A 11 -7.72 -17.68 22.99
CA ASN A 11 -9.08 -17.58 23.53
C ASN A 11 -10.14 -17.20 22.48
N LEU A 12 -9.77 -16.49 21.41
CA LEU A 12 -10.72 -16.10 20.36
C LEU A 12 -11.14 -17.31 19.49
N ARG A 13 -10.21 -18.22 19.20
CA ARG A 13 -10.50 -19.45 18.44
C ARG A 13 -11.39 -20.42 19.22
N THR A 14 -11.21 -20.54 20.53
CA THR A 14 -12.04 -21.45 21.36
C THR A 14 -13.48 -20.92 21.52
N VAL A 15 -13.65 -19.60 21.61
CA VAL A 15 -14.98 -18.98 21.73
C VAL A 15 -15.76 -19.06 20.41
N SER A 16 -15.09 -18.86 19.27
CA SER A 16 -15.68 -19.03 17.94
C SER A 16 -16.11 -20.48 17.67
N TRP A 17 -15.27 -21.46 18.03
CA TRP A 17 -15.58 -22.89 17.85
C TRP A 17 -16.78 -23.37 18.69
N LEU A 18 -16.94 -22.84 19.91
CA LEU A 18 -18.10 -23.15 20.75
C LEU A 18 -19.39 -22.52 20.20
N GLN A 19 -19.32 -21.34 19.59
CA GLN A 19 -20.49 -20.70 18.98
C GLN A 19 -20.97 -21.39 17.70
N GLU A 20 -20.07 -21.98 16.91
CA GLU A 20 -20.45 -22.75 15.72
C GLU A 20 -21.15 -24.07 16.06
N ARG A 21 -20.79 -24.72 17.17
CA ARG A 21 -21.34 -26.02 17.55
C ARG A 21 -22.77 -25.99 18.12
N PHE A 22 -23.29 -24.80 18.45
CA PHE A 22 -24.60 -24.63 19.09
C PHE A 22 -25.60 -23.78 18.27
N LYS A 23 -25.34 -23.48 17.00
CA LYS A 23 -26.34 -22.80 16.15
C LYS A 23 -27.32 -23.80 15.53
N PRO A 24 -28.65 -23.63 15.73
CA PRO A 24 -29.64 -24.43 15.03
C PRO A 24 -29.64 -24.09 13.54
N ASP A 25 -29.80 -25.14 12.74
CA ASP A 25 -29.64 -25.16 11.29
C ASP A 25 -30.75 -24.33 10.61
N THR A 26 -30.47 -23.06 10.37
CA THR A 26 -31.30 -22.19 9.54
C THR A 26 -30.43 -21.61 8.44
N LYS A 27 -30.55 -22.20 7.24
CA LYS A 27 -29.90 -21.70 6.03
C LYS A 27 -30.39 -20.29 5.73
N SER A 28 -29.57 -19.31 6.09
CA SER A 28 -29.70 -17.90 5.72
C SER A 28 -28.67 -17.58 4.64
N ALA A 29 -29.01 -16.64 3.75
CA ALA A 29 -28.21 -16.19 2.62
C ALA A 29 -26.71 -16.11 2.98
N SER A 30 -25.87 -16.81 2.20
CA SER A 30 -24.40 -16.84 2.23
C SER A 30 -23.79 -15.70 3.06
N GLN A 31 -23.68 -15.88 4.37
CA GLN A 31 -22.99 -14.92 5.23
C GLN A 31 -21.51 -15.04 4.88
N MET A 32 -20.95 -14.01 4.25
CA MET A 32 -19.50 -13.94 4.10
C MET A 32 -18.88 -13.98 5.50
N PRO A 33 -17.77 -14.72 5.68
CA PRO A 33 -17.08 -14.76 6.97
C PRO A 33 -16.71 -13.35 7.42
N THR A 34 -16.72 -13.12 8.73
CA THR A 34 -16.38 -11.82 9.34
C THR A 34 -14.93 -11.41 9.10
N GLU A 35 -14.05 -12.38 8.83
CA GLU A 35 -12.65 -12.16 8.49
C GLU A 35 -12.38 -12.59 7.05
N VAL A 36 -11.54 -11.82 6.37
CA VAL A 36 -11.07 -12.16 5.02
C VAL A 36 -9.97 -13.21 5.16
N ASP A 37 -10.18 -14.39 4.58
CA ASP A 37 -9.14 -15.40 4.40
C ASP A 37 -8.36 -15.09 3.12
N ALA A 38 -7.21 -14.42 3.24
CA ALA A 38 -6.46 -13.97 2.09
C ALA A 38 -5.62 -15.10 1.49
N ARG A 39 -5.45 -15.12 0.16
CA ARG A 39 -4.61 -16.12 -0.51
C ARG A 39 -3.20 -16.17 0.09
N LEU A 40 -2.64 -15.02 0.45
CA LEU A 40 -1.29 -14.86 1.03
C LEU A 40 -1.15 -15.43 2.46
N ASP A 41 -2.24 -15.68 3.16
CA ASP A 41 -2.19 -16.25 4.52
C ASP A 41 -1.79 -17.73 4.50
N HIS A 42 -1.85 -18.35 3.32
CA HIS A 42 -1.53 -19.75 3.10
C HIS A 42 -0.15 -19.93 2.46
N ALA A 43 0.51 -21.03 2.81
CA ALA A 43 1.71 -21.46 2.09
C ALA A 43 1.41 -21.62 0.59
N GLY A 44 2.29 -21.10 -0.26
CA GLY A 44 2.06 -21.08 -1.71
C GLY A 44 1.02 -20.02 -2.16
N GLY A 45 0.68 -19.07 -1.29
CA GLY A 45 -0.36 -18.07 -1.54
C GLY A 45 -0.06 -17.15 -2.72
N LEU A 46 1.20 -16.74 -2.86
CA LEU A 46 1.64 -15.84 -3.94
C LEU A 46 1.55 -16.54 -5.30
N GLU A 47 1.78 -17.84 -5.36
CA GLU A 47 1.71 -18.71 -6.53
C GLU A 47 0.29 -18.80 -7.10
N LYS A 48 -0.73 -18.63 -6.25
CA LYS A 48 -2.15 -18.62 -6.64
C LYS A 48 -2.56 -17.35 -7.41
N TYR A 49 -1.80 -16.27 -7.31
CA TYR A 49 -2.06 -15.08 -8.13
C TYR A 49 -1.59 -15.34 -9.55
N ARG A 50 -2.42 -15.02 -10.54
CA ARG A 50 -2.07 -15.17 -11.95
C ARG A 50 -2.33 -13.87 -12.67
N ARG A 51 -1.55 -13.59 -13.71
CA ARG A 51 -1.84 -12.47 -14.60
C ARG A 51 -3.15 -12.72 -15.33
N ASP A 52 -4.21 -12.16 -14.77
CA ASP A 52 -5.59 -12.29 -15.26
C ASP A 52 -6.25 -10.90 -15.28
N PRO A 53 -6.24 -10.21 -16.43
CA PRO A 53 -6.86 -8.90 -16.57
C PRO A 53 -8.37 -8.91 -16.32
N ALA A 54 -9.06 -10.02 -16.61
CA ALA A 54 -10.51 -10.12 -16.40
C ALA A 54 -10.82 -10.18 -14.91
N TRP A 55 -10.09 -11.02 -14.16
CA TRP A 55 -10.18 -11.06 -12.70
C TRP A 55 -9.84 -9.71 -12.07
N ARG A 56 -8.72 -9.07 -12.46
CA ARG A 56 -8.32 -7.75 -11.95
C ARG A 56 -9.41 -6.70 -12.20
N ASN A 57 -9.92 -6.60 -13.43
CA ASN A 57 -11.00 -5.67 -13.75
C ASN A 57 -12.25 -5.93 -12.92
N GLY A 58 -12.60 -7.20 -12.68
CA GLY A 58 -13.72 -7.57 -11.80
C GLY A 58 -13.52 -7.13 -10.35
N VAL A 59 -12.30 -7.27 -9.81
CA VAL A 59 -11.95 -6.78 -8.46
C VAL A 59 -12.09 -5.26 -8.38
N GLU A 60 -11.56 -4.53 -9.36
CA GLU A 60 -11.64 -3.05 -9.40
C GLU A 60 -13.09 -2.56 -9.49
N GLN A 61 -13.92 -3.20 -10.33
CA GLN A 61 -15.35 -2.89 -10.46
C GLN A 61 -16.12 -3.20 -9.17
N HIS A 62 -15.82 -4.35 -8.55
CA HIS A 62 -16.45 -4.73 -7.28
C HIS A 62 -16.07 -3.76 -6.16
N PHE A 63 -14.80 -3.36 -6.07
CA PHE A 63 -14.35 -2.32 -5.14
C PHE A 63 -15.15 -1.03 -5.32
N ALA A 64 -15.29 -0.53 -6.55
CA ALA A 64 -16.04 0.71 -6.83
C ALA A 64 -17.51 0.61 -6.39
N SER A 65 -18.15 -0.54 -6.64
CA SER A 65 -19.54 -0.80 -6.24
C SER A 65 -19.71 -0.82 -4.71
N VAL A 66 -18.84 -1.55 -4.01
CA VAL A 66 -18.86 -1.65 -2.53
C VAL A 66 -18.55 -0.31 -1.90
N PHE A 67 -17.52 0.39 -2.39
CA PHE A 67 -17.14 1.71 -1.87
C PHE A 67 -18.27 2.73 -2.04
N SER A 68 -18.90 2.79 -3.22
CA SER A 68 -20.07 3.65 -3.45
C SER A 68 -21.23 3.32 -2.50
N THR A 69 -21.48 2.03 -2.25
CA THR A 69 -22.53 1.58 -1.34
C THR A 69 -22.24 2.04 0.09
N MET A 70 -21.01 1.85 0.59
CA MET A 70 -20.59 2.29 1.92
C MET A 70 -20.74 3.81 2.06
N VAL A 71 -20.25 4.57 1.08
CA VAL A 71 -20.36 6.03 1.06
C VAL A 71 -21.83 6.49 1.16
N LYS A 72 -22.72 5.89 0.35
CA LYS A 72 -24.15 6.23 0.36
C LYS A 72 -24.81 5.91 1.70
N GLN A 73 -24.47 4.77 2.32
CA GLN A 73 -24.99 4.40 3.63
C GLN A 73 -24.55 5.38 4.72
N ILE A 74 -23.26 5.77 4.74
CA ILE A 74 -22.73 6.75 5.69
C ILE A 74 -23.43 8.10 5.53
N LYS A 75 -23.64 8.55 4.28
CA LYS A 75 -24.37 9.79 4.00
C LYS A 75 -25.85 9.73 4.38
N GLN A 76 -26.52 8.61 4.13
CA GLN A 76 -27.92 8.41 4.55
C GLN A 76 -28.06 8.42 6.07
N ALA A 77 -27.03 7.99 6.80
CA ALA A 77 -26.96 8.08 8.26
C ALA A 77 -26.55 9.48 8.76
N GLU A 78 -26.36 10.45 7.86
CA GLU A 78 -25.94 11.83 8.17
C GLU A 78 -24.62 11.90 8.95
N ILE A 79 -23.75 10.91 8.77
CA ILE A 79 -22.43 10.88 9.42
C ILE A 79 -21.44 11.67 8.55
N PRO A 80 -20.75 12.68 9.12
CA PRO A 80 -19.71 13.40 8.40
C PRO A 80 -18.60 12.46 7.93
N LEU A 81 -18.21 12.56 6.66
CA LEU A 81 -17.26 11.65 6.02
C LEU A 81 -16.13 12.44 5.36
N TRP A 82 -14.89 11.98 5.59
CA TRP A 82 -13.70 12.41 4.88
C TRP A 82 -13.05 11.19 4.26
N ILE A 83 -12.47 11.36 3.07
CA ILE A 83 -11.73 10.31 2.39
C ILE A 83 -10.26 10.71 2.31
N CYS A 84 -9.38 9.87 2.85
CA CYS A 84 -7.95 9.97 2.59
C CYS A 84 -7.63 9.10 1.37
N MET A 85 -7.04 9.68 0.33
CA MET A 85 -6.61 8.91 -0.83
C MET A 85 -5.58 7.86 -0.40
N PRO A 86 -5.69 6.60 -0.89
CA PRO A 86 -4.61 5.66 -0.71
C PRO A 86 -3.33 6.22 -1.34
N THR A 87 -2.21 5.93 -0.71
CA THR A 87 -0.88 6.30 -1.18
C THR A 87 0.03 5.09 -1.01
N CYS A 88 1.15 5.05 -1.72
CA CYS A 88 2.09 3.95 -1.61
C CYS A 88 3.50 4.40 -2.02
N ASP A 89 4.49 3.64 -1.57
CA ASP A 89 5.86 3.81 -2.02
C ASP A 89 5.99 3.21 -3.43
N LEU A 90 6.11 4.07 -4.43
CA LEU A 90 6.36 3.67 -5.82
C LEU A 90 7.82 3.31 -6.07
N VAL A 91 8.75 3.92 -5.32
CA VAL A 91 10.17 3.86 -5.60
C VAL A 91 10.79 2.61 -4.97
N ASN A 92 10.62 2.34 -3.68
CA ASN A 92 11.30 1.20 -3.04
C ASN A 92 10.46 -0.08 -2.98
N THR A 93 9.30 -0.10 -3.62
CA THR A 93 8.43 -1.28 -3.67
C THR A 93 8.36 -1.85 -5.10
N PRO A 94 9.17 -2.87 -5.41
CA PRO A 94 9.00 -3.64 -6.65
C PRO A 94 7.64 -4.35 -6.67
N PRO A 95 7.16 -4.80 -7.84
CA PRO A 95 5.99 -5.67 -7.91
C PRO A 95 6.18 -6.92 -7.04
N PHE A 96 5.16 -7.28 -6.26
CA PHE A 96 5.18 -8.47 -5.40
C PHE A 96 5.24 -9.75 -6.22
N LYS A 97 4.59 -9.75 -7.40
CA LYS A 97 4.69 -10.85 -8.35
C LYS A 97 4.70 -10.33 -9.78
N VAL A 98 5.64 -10.86 -10.56
CA VAL A 98 5.73 -10.65 -12.01
C VAL A 98 5.40 -11.96 -12.72
N GLU A 99 4.54 -11.89 -13.74
CA GLU A 99 4.24 -13.01 -14.63
C GLU A 99 4.14 -12.51 -16.06
N LEU A 100 4.97 -13.08 -16.94
CA LEU A 100 4.93 -12.80 -18.37
C LEU A 100 3.69 -13.41 -19.03
N ALA A 101 3.37 -12.96 -20.24
CA ALA A 101 2.30 -13.52 -21.04
C ALA A 101 2.45 -15.05 -21.19
N SER A 102 1.34 -15.78 -21.02
CA SER A 102 1.32 -17.24 -21.10
C SER A 102 1.69 -17.76 -22.50
N LYS A 103 1.41 -16.98 -23.55
CA LYS A 103 1.58 -17.35 -24.96
C LYS A 103 2.94 -17.01 -25.58
N LEU A 104 3.95 -16.64 -24.78
CA LEU A 104 5.31 -16.42 -25.32
C LEU A 104 5.93 -17.73 -25.81
N SER A 105 6.47 -17.71 -27.03
CA SER A 105 7.27 -18.81 -27.58
C SER A 105 8.56 -19.03 -26.77
N GLU A 106 9.16 -20.21 -26.88
CA GLU A 106 10.44 -20.53 -26.22
C GLU A 106 11.54 -19.55 -26.63
N LYS A 107 11.60 -19.18 -27.91
CA LYS A 107 12.54 -18.18 -28.43
C LYS A 107 12.34 -16.82 -27.74
N GLN A 108 11.11 -16.33 -27.67
CA GLN A 108 10.81 -15.06 -26.99
C GLN A 108 11.15 -15.11 -25.50
N ARG A 109 10.92 -16.25 -24.83
CA ARG A 109 11.30 -16.42 -23.41
C ARG A 109 12.81 -16.39 -23.22
N ALA A 110 13.57 -17.04 -24.09
CA ALA A 110 15.04 -17.02 -24.04
C ALA A 110 15.58 -15.61 -24.32
N GLU A 111 15.05 -14.92 -25.33
CA GLU A 111 15.40 -13.53 -25.64
C GLU A 111 15.06 -12.59 -24.49
N TRP A 112 13.88 -12.74 -23.88
CA TRP A 112 13.49 -11.97 -22.71
C TRP A 112 14.46 -12.23 -21.55
N GLN A 113 14.80 -13.49 -21.26
CA GLN A 113 15.70 -13.83 -20.16
C GLN A 113 17.10 -13.22 -20.35
N GLN A 114 17.62 -13.23 -21.59
CA GLN A 114 18.90 -12.61 -21.90
C GLN A 114 18.87 -11.09 -21.65
N ASN A 115 17.79 -10.42 -22.06
CA ASN A 115 17.62 -8.99 -21.81
C ASN A 115 17.41 -8.70 -20.33
N TRP A 116 16.64 -9.53 -19.62
CA TRP A 116 16.39 -9.38 -18.19
C TRP A 116 17.68 -9.52 -17.36
N ASN A 117 18.56 -10.46 -17.72
CA ASN A 117 19.87 -10.59 -17.09
C ASN A 117 20.69 -9.30 -17.23
N LYS A 118 20.67 -8.65 -18.40
CA LYS A 118 21.34 -7.34 -18.61
C LYS A 118 20.66 -6.21 -17.85
N ALA A 119 19.33 -6.19 -17.83
CA ALA A 119 18.56 -5.16 -17.12
C ALA A 119 18.86 -5.15 -15.60
N THR A 120 19.05 -6.34 -15.03
CA THR A 120 19.27 -6.54 -13.58
C THR A 120 20.74 -6.58 -13.17
N ASP A 121 21.67 -6.55 -14.14
CA ASP A 121 23.11 -6.49 -13.86
C ASP A 121 23.53 -5.07 -13.43
N ASN A 122 23.79 -4.90 -12.13
CA ASN A 122 24.23 -3.63 -11.55
C ASN A 122 25.66 -3.22 -11.97
N GLN A 123 26.43 -4.09 -12.62
CA GLN A 123 27.75 -3.75 -13.17
C GLN A 123 27.64 -3.04 -14.53
N LEU A 124 26.50 -3.16 -15.21
CA LEU A 124 26.28 -2.46 -16.47
C LEU A 124 25.90 -0.99 -16.26
N PRO A 125 26.32 -0.09 -17.16
CA PRO A 125 25.87 1.29 -17.14
C PRO A 125 24.34 1.39 -17.13
N PRO A 126 23.75 2.35 -16.38
CA PRO A 126 22.31 2.57 -16.34
C PRO A 126 21.66 2.66 -17.73
N SER A 127 22.34 3.23 -18.72
CA SER A 127 21.84 3.35 -20.09
C SER A 127 21.65 2.00 -20.77
N HIS A 128 22.60 1.08 -20.63
CA HIS A 128 22.51 -0.27 -21.17
C HIS A 128 21.40 -1.07 -20.50
N ARG A 129 21.25 -0.93 -19.17
CA ARG A 129 20.18 -1.56 -18.41
C ARG A 129 18.81 -1.07 -18.86
N LEU A 130 18.67 0.25 -19.05
CA LEU A 130 17.45 0.87 -19.57
C LEU A 130 17.09 0.32 -20.96
N THR A 131 18.05 0.25 -21.88
CA THR A 131 17.83 -0.35 -23.20
C THR A 131 17.42 -1.82 -23.08
N ALA A 132 18.04 -2.60 -22.20
CA ALA A 132 17.67 -3.99 -21.98
C ALA A 132 16.22 -4.14 -21.45
N CYS A 133 15.80 -3.28 -20.51
CA CYS A 133 14.39 -3.25 -20.07
C CYS A 133 13.42 -2.92 -21.21
N GLN A 134 13.78 -1.98 -22.09
CA GLN A 134 12.97 -1.66 -23.27
C GLN A 134 12.84 -2.87 -24.22
N GLN A 135 13.91 -3.68 -24.36
CA GLN A 135 13.84 -4.93 -25.11
C GLN A 135 12.91 -5.96 -24.44
N CYS A 136 12.92 -6.07 -23.10
CA CYS A 136 11.93 -6.88 -22.38
C CYS A 136 10.49 -6.42 -22.68
N LEU A 137 10.23 -5.12 -22.65
CA LEU A 137 8.91 -4.56 -22.97
C LEU A 137 8.50 -4.74 -24.44
N SER A 138 9.45 -4.87 -25.37
CA SER A 138 9.15 -5.20 -26.76
C SER A 138 8.62 -6.63 -26.93
N ILE A 139 9.00 -7.53 -26.02
CA ILE A 139 8.56 -8.94 -26.00
C ILE A 139 7.24 -9.07 -25.24
N ASP A 140 7.13 -8.42 -24.08
CA ASP A 140 5.89 -8.33 -23.31
C ASP A 140 5.73 -6.92 -22.74
N ARG A 141 4.90 -6.11 -23.40
CA ARG A 141 4.64 -4.70 -23.06
C ARG A 141 4.01 -4.47 -21.68
N PHE A 142 3.69 -5.53 -20.96
CA PHE A 142 3.02 -5.52 -19.67
C PHE A 142 3.87 -6.23 -18.59
N ASP A 143 5.17 -6.41 -18.85
CA ASP A 143 6.12 -6.87 -17.86
C ASP A 143 6.30 -5.81 -16.76
N ALA A 144 5.64 -6.04 -15.62
CA ALA A 144 5.69 -5.16 -14.46
C ALA A 144 7.12 -4.99 -13.91
N GLY A 145 7.96 -6.03 -14.00
CA GLY A 145 9.35 -5.99 -13.55
C GLY A 145 10.19 -5.05 -14.41
N ALA A 146 10.06 -5.14 -15.73
CA ALA A 146 10.72 -4.22 -16.66
C ALA A 146 10.23 -2.77 -16.48
N HIS A 147 8.92 -2.55 -16.30
CA HIS A 147 8.40 -1.23 -15.98
C HIS A 147 9.01 -0.66 -14.69
N TYR A 148 9.07 -1.44 -13.62
CA TYR A 148 9.68 -1.01 -12.35
C TYR A 148 11.14 -0.62 -12.53
N MET A 149 11.93 -1.46 -13.19
CA MET A 149 13.36 -1.20 -13.42
C MET A 149 13.59 0.07 -14.24
N ILE A 150 12.79 0.32 -15.28
CA ILE A 150 12.85 1.57 -16.05
C ILE A 150 12.54 2.76 -15.14
N GLY A 151 11.45 2.68 -14.38
CA GLY A 151 11.02 3.73 -13.47
C GLY A 151 12.09 4.07 -12.43
N ARG A 152 12.72 3.06 -11.84
CA ARG A 152 13.85 3.20 -10.91
C ARG A 152 15.05 3.92 -11.52
N LEU A 153 15.49 3.46 -12.69
CA LEU A 153 16.65 4.04 -13.36
C LEU A 153 16.40 5.49 -13.81
N LEU A 154 15.16 5.84 -14.14
CA LEU A 154 14.76 7.21 -14.48
C LEU A 154 14.66 8.09 -13.23
N TYR A 155 14.08 7.57 -12.15
CA TYR A 155 14.01 8.26 -10.86
C TYR A 155 15.41 8.62 -10.36
N GLU A 156 16.35 7.67 -10.38
CA GLU A 156 17.75 7.87 -9.99
C GLU A 156 18.50 8.90 -10.87
N ARG A 157 17.99 9.22 -12.06
CA ARG A 157 18.52 10.27 -12.93
C ARG A 157 17.83 11.63 -12.77
N GLY A 158 16.75 11.70 -12.01
CA GLY A 158 15.89 12.89 -11.91
C GLY A 158 14.86 13.02 -13.05
N ASP A 159 14.67 12.00 -13.88
CA ASP A 159 13.67 11.99 -14.97
C ASP A 159 12.27 11.64 -14.43
N THR A 160 11.79 12.41 -13.45
CA THR A 160 10.69 12.02 -12.54
C THR A 160 9.36 11.82 -13.26
N ARG A 161 9.01 12.63 -14.26
CA ARG A 161 7.78 12.43 -15.05
C ARG A 161 7.71 11.04 -15.67
N MET A 162 8.77 10.63 -16.36
CA MET A 162 8.82 9.30 -17.00
C MET A 162 8.98 8.19 -15.96
N ALA A 163 9.68 8.47 -14.86
CA ALA A 163 9.76 7.54 -13.73
C ALA A 163 8.35 7.23 -13.18
N THR A 164 7.55 8.26 -12.88
CA THR A 164 6.18 8.11 -12.36
C THR A 164 5.30 7.27 -13.28
N GLU A 165 5.35 7.51 -14.60
CA GLU A 165 4.60 6.71 -15.58
C GLU A 165 4.96 5.21 -15.49
N HIS A 166 6.25 4.89 -15.48
CA HIS A 166 6.72 3.51 -15.43
C HIS A 166 6.51 2.85 -14.07
N LEU A 167 6.74 3.55 -12.95
CA LEU A 167 6.51 3.02 -11.61
C LEU A 167 5.01 2.79 -11.35
N THR A 168 4.14 3.67 -11.84
CA THR A 168 2.69 3.50 -11.75
C THR A 168 2.23 2.28 -12.56
N LEU A 169 2.75 2.09 -13.76
CA LEU A 169 2.48 0.89 -14.55
C LEU A 169 2.96 -0.37 -13.85
N ALA A 170 4.13 -0.35 -13.21
CA ALA A 170 4.63 -1.49 -12.46
C ALA A 170 3.70 -1.86 -11.29
N LYS A 171 3.19 -0.87 -10.55
CA LYS A 171 2.18 -1.06 -9.50
C LYS A 171 0.90 -1.66 -10.06
N ASP A 172 0.38 -1.10 -11.15
CA ASP A 172 -0.91 -1.52 -11.72
C ASP A 172 -0.85 -2.90 -12.39
N LEU A 173 0.32 -3.28 -12.92
CA LEU A 173 0.59 -4.56 -13.55
C LEU A 173 1.07 -5.63 -12.57
N ASP A 174 1.23 -5.30 -11.29
CA ASP A 174 1.57 -6.25 -10.24
C ASP A 174 0.52 -7.38 -10.17
N VAL A 175 0.99 -8.62 -10.29
CA VAL A 175 0.10 -9.79 -10.32
C VAL A 175 -0.52 -10.04 -8.94
N CYS A 176 0.15 -9.60 -7.87
CA CYS A 176 -0.39 -9.60 -6.52
C CYS A 176 -0.61 -8.13 -6.06
N PRO A 177 -1.77 -7.52 -6.39
CA PRO A 177 -1.98 -6.10 -6.17
C PRO A 177 -2.31 -5.81 -4.69
N LEU A 178 -1.27 -5.62 -3.88
CA LEU A 178 -1.40 -5.18 -2.48
C LEU A 178 -1.46 -3.65 -2.33
N ARG A 179 -1.18 -2.92 -3.40
CA ARG A 179 -1.33 -1.46 -3.50
C ARG A 179 -2.55 -1.13 -4.35
N ALA A 180 -3.23 -0.02 -4.07
CA ALA A 180 -4.36 0.44 -4.87
C ALA A 180 -3.91 0.67 -6.33
N THR A 181 -4.63 0.11 -7.30
CA THR A 181 -4.37 0.40 -8.71
C THR A 181 -4.87 1.79 -9.08
N THR A 182 -4.37 2.37 -10.18
CA THR A 182 -4.83 3.68 -10.67
C THR A 182 -6.35 3.71 -10.88
N LYS A 183 -6.97 2.58 -11.27
CA LYS A 183 -8.44 2.48 -11.41
C LYS A 183 -9.19 2.50 -10.08
N ILE A 184 -8.64 1.88 -9.04
CA ILE A 184 -9.18 1.98 -7.67
C ILE A 184 -9.09 3.44 -7.21
N GLU A 185 -7.93 4.07 -7.36
CA GLU A 185 -7.71 5.48 -7.02
C GLU A 185 -8.70 6.40 -7.75
N GLN A 186 -8.85 6.21 -9.07
CA GLN A 186 -9.79 7.00 -9.87
C GLN A 186 -11.25 6.78 -9.45
N SER A 187 -11.62 5.56 -9.06
CA SER A 187 -12.97 5.26 -8.55
C SER A 187 -13.25 6.00 -7.25
N ILE A 188 -12.26 6.07 -6.34
CA ILE A 188 -12.36 6.84 -5.10
C ILE A 188 -12.58 8.32 -5.44
N VAL A 189 -11.72 8.93 -6.25
CA VAL A 189 -11.85 10.34 -6.65
C VAL A 189 -13.21 10.62 -7.28
N ASN A 190 -13.64 9.78 -8.21
CA ASN A 190 -14.92 9.95 -8.90
C ASN A 190 -16.10 9.91 -7.93
N ILE A 191 -16.16 8.90 -7.06
CA ILE A 191 -17.25 8.74 -6.10
C ILE A 191 -17.24 9.88 -5.08
N THR A 192 -16.07 10.25 -4.57
CA THR A 192 -15.90 11.35 -3.62
C THR A 192 -16.35 12.68 -4.22
N ASN A 193 -16.01 12.97 -5.48
CA ASN A 193 -16.48 14.17 -6.19
C ASN A 193 -17.99 14.14 -6.43
N GLN A 194 -18.53 13.02 -6.91
CA GLN A 194 -19.97 12.84 -7.16
C GLN A 194 -20.80 13.04 -5.89
N GLU A 195 -20.29 12.56 -4.77
CA GLU A 195 -20.96 12.63 -3.48
C GLU A 195 -20.58 13.90 -2.68
N ASN A 196 -19.78 14.80 -3.25
CA ASN A 196 -19.31 16.05 -2.64
C ASN A 196 -18.70 15.84 -1.25
N ILE A 197 -17.80 14.86 -1.15
CA ILE A 197 -17.11 14.50 0.09
C ILE A 197 -15.73 15.17 0.12
N PRO A 198 -15.31 15.79 1.23
CA PRO A 198 -13.95 16.29 1.37
C PRO A 198 -12.90 15.18 1.18
N ILE A 199 -11.90 15.45 0.35
CA ILE A 199 -10.82 14.51 0.01
C ILE A 199 -9.47 15.04 0.47
N ILE A 200 -8.70 14.19 1.13
CA ILE A 200 -7.30 14.44 1.48
C ILE A 200 -6.43 13.73 0.45
N LEU A 201 -5.72 14.50 -0.37
CA LEU A 201 -4.85 13.99 -1.43
C LEU A 201 -3.50 13.54 -0.84
N THR A 202 -3.50 12.40 -0.14
CA THR A 202 -2.32 11.86 0.54
C THR A 202 -1.08 11.73 -0.35
N PRO A 203 -1.16 11.30 -1.63
CA PRO A 203 0.01 11.26 -2.50
C PRO A 203 0.70 12.62 -2.66
N THR A 204 -0.07 13.69 -2.86
CA THR A 204 0.47 15.06 -2.96
C THR A 204 1.01 15.56 -1.62
N LEU A 205 0.37 15.20 -0.50
CA LEU A 205 0.88 15.57 0.82
C LEU A 205 2.21 14.90 1.17
N PHE A 206 2.48 13.74 0.58
CA PHE A 206 3.68 12.97 0.85
C PHE A 206 4.81 13.28 -0.14
N ASP A 207 4.55 14.09 -1.17
CA ASP A 207 5.54 14.61 -2.11
C ASP A 207 6.18 15.85 -1.47
N GLU A 208 7.17 15.65 -0.59
CA GLU A 208 7.88 16.74 0.11
C GLU A 208 9.28 16.96 -0.45
N ARG A 209 9.83 15.96 -1.15
CA ARG A 209 11.21 15.93 -1.65
C ARG A 209 11.30 15.32 -3.03
N ASP A 210 12.30 15.78 -3.78
CA ASP A 210 12.58 15.24 -5.11
C ASP A 210 13.41 13.97 -5.03
N ALA A 211 13.68 13.39 -6.20
CA ALA A 211 14.56 12.24 -6.36
C ALA A 211 15.98 12.40 -5.81
N ASN A 212 16.48 13.63 -5.65
CA ASN A 212 17.79 13.89 -5.04
C ASN A 212 17.70 14.09 -3.51
N GLY A 213 16.48 14.16 -2.97
CA GLY A 213 16.19 14.39 -1.56
C GLY A 213 16.12 15.87 -1.18
N ASP A 214 16.16 16.79 -2.14
CA ASP A 214 15.98 18.22 -1.90
C ASP A 214 14.52 18.51 -1.57
N ARG A 215 14.24 19.59 -0.81
CA ARG A 215 12.87 19.98 -0.45
C ARG A 215 12.14 20.62 -1.64
N HIS A 216 11.86 19.83 -2.66
CA HIS A 216 11.19 20.22 -3.87
C HIS A 216 10.32 19.05 -4.35
N PRO A 217 8.98 19.16 -4.40
CA PRO A 217 8.14 18.06 -4.85
C PRO A 217 8.37 17.75 -6.34
N ASP A 218 8.36 16.47 -6.70
CA ASP A 218 8.58 16.00 -8.07
C ASP A 218 7.43 15.17 -8.66
N GLY A 219 6.33 15.05 -7.91
CA GLY A 219 5.15 14.26 -8.27
C GLY A 219 5.19 12.83 -7.74
N ILE A 220 6.18 12.44 -6.94
CA ILE A 220 6.32 11.11 -6.33
C ILE A 220 6.31 11.24 -4.81
N ALA A 221 5.46 10.45 -4.15
CA ALA A 221 5.45 10.42 -2.69
C ALA A 221 6.81 9.98 -2.12
N ASP A 222 7.32 10.74 -1.15
CA ASP A 222 8.58 10.49 -0.46
C ASP A 222 8.62 9.07 0.13
N PRO A 223 9.55 8.21 -0.32
CA PRO A 223 9.64 6.84 0.20
C PRO A 223 9.94 6.79 1.71
N GLY A 224 10.60 7.82 2.25
CA GLY A 224 10.88 7.95 3.68
C GLY A 224 9.65 8.19 4.56
N LEU A 225 8.50 8.50 3.96
CA LEU A 225 7.23 8.64 4.67
C LEU A 225 6.49 7.31 4.84
N PHE A 226 7.07 6.18 4.45
CA PHE A 226 6.49 4.86 4.59
C PHE A 226 7.36 3.94 5.45
N VAL A 227 6.73 3.01 6.18
CA VAL A 227 7.43 1.91 6.87
C VAL A 227 7.48 0.65 6.03
N ASP A 228 6.64 0.54 5.00
CA ASP A 228 6.63 -0.53 4.02
C ASP A 228 6.05 -0.03 2.68
N HIS A 229 5.45 -0.92 1.89
CA HIS A 229 4.85 -0.59 0.61
C HIS A 229 3.73 0.47 0.59
N LEU A 230 3.01 0.68 1.69
CA LEU A 230 1.88 1.64 1.72
C LEU A 230 1.58 2.26 3.08
N HIS A 231 2.09 1.68 4.17
CA HIS A 231 1.80 2.17 5.51
C HIS A 231 2.68 3.37 5.83
N PRO A 232 2.09 4.52 6.21
CA PRO A 232 2.86 5.69 6.60
C PRO A 232 3.77 5.42 7.81
N SER A 233 4.89 6.14 7.86
CA SER A 233 5.72 6.26 9.06
C SER A 233 5.02 7.09 10.13
N VAL A 234 5.61 7.18 11.33
CA VAL A 234 5.11 8.10 12.37
C VAL A 234 4.99 9.52 11.83
N ARG A 235 5.99 9.97 11.07
CA ARG A 235 5.99 11.28 10.40
C ARG A 235 4.89 11.37 9.35
N GLY A 236 4.72 10.35 8.50
CA GLY A 236 3.64 10.32 7.51
C GLY A 236 2.25 10.38 8.16
N HIS A 237 2.04 9.67 9.25
CA HIS A 237 0.80 9.75 10.04
C HIS A 237 0.58 11.12 10.69
N GLN A 238 1.64 11.77 11.16
CA GLN A 238 1.56 13.14 11.69
C GLN A 238 1.12 14.14 10.60
N ILE A 239 1.73 14.09 9.40
CA ILE A 239 1.36 14.93 8.25
C ILE A 239 -0.12 14.70 7.88
N LEU A 240 -0.51 13.44 7.70
CA LEU A 240 -1.89 13.08 7.34
C LEU A 240 -2.90 13.51 8.41
N GLY A 241 -2.57 13.30 9.69
CA GLY A 241 -3.41 13.69 10.82
C GLY A 241 -3.64 15.20 10.88
N THR A 242 -2.60 16.00 10.67
CA THR A 242 -2.71 17.47 10.56
C THR A 242 -3.60 17.86 9.39
N ALA A 243 -3.40 17.28 8.19
CA ALA A 243 -4.22 17.60 7.02
C ALA A 243 -5.71 17.24 7.21
N VAL A 244 -6.01 16.12 7.87
CA VAL A 244 -7.38 15.74 8.22
C VAL A 244 -7.98 16.74 9.21
N ALA A 245 -7.26 17.09 10.28
CA ALA A 245 -7.73 18.03 11.29
C ALA A 245 -7.99 19.43 10.69
N ASP A 246 -7.07 19.92 9.87
CA ASP A 246 -7.23 21.20 9.16
C ASP A 246 -8.45 21.18 8.25
N SER A 247 -8.65 20.09 7.50
CA SER A 247 -9.84 19.93 6.66
C SER A 247 -11.14 19.92 7.47
N MET A 248 -11.17 19.25 8.63
CA MET A 248 -12.33 19.25 9.52
C MET A 248 -12.66 20.65 10.05
N ILE A 249 -11.64 21.45 10.39
CA ILE A 249 -11.80 22.83 10.84
C ILE A 249 -12.32 23.73 9.70
N GLN A 250 -11.70 23.65 8.53
CA GLN A 250 -12.06 24.43 7.34
C GLN A 250 -13.49 24.14 6.87
N ASN A 251 -13.95 22.89 7.01
CA ASN A 251 -15.31 22.48 6.65
C ASN A 251 -16.30 22.63 7.83
N HIS A 252 -15.92 23.34 8.89
CA HIS A 252 -16.77 23.67 10.02
C HIS A 252 -17.41 22.47 10.73
N LEU A 253 -16.69 21.33 10.79
CA LEU A 253 -17.15 20.17 11.57
C LEU A 253 -17.28 20.54 13.06
N PHE A 254 -16.36 21.36 13.55
CA PHE A 254 -16.31 21.82 14.94
C PHE A 254 -16.63 23.32 15.03
N LYS A 255 -17.90 23.68 14.82
CA LYS A 255 -18.36 25.10 14.80
C LYS A 255 -18.10 25.86 16.11
N GLU A 256 -18.05 25.15 17.22
CA GLU A 256 -17.79 25.70 18.56
C GLU A 256 -16.33 26.10 18.77
N LEU A 257 -15.40 25.58 17.96
CA LEU A 257 -13.99 25.90 18.11
C LEU A 257 -13.69 27.27 17.52
N PRO A 258 -13.02 28.16 18.28
CA PRO A 258 -12.58 29.43 17.72
C PRO A 258 -11.60 29.17 16.58
N PRO A 259 -11.59 30.01 15.53
CA PRO A 259 -10.58 29.90 14.49
C PRO A 259 -9.18 30.02 15.10
N PRO A 260 -8.20 29.25 14.59
CA PRO A 260 -6.79 29.39 14.98
C PRO A 260 -6.34 30.85 14.89
N ARG A 261 -5.93 31.44 16.02
CA ARG A 261 -5.46 32.85 16.05
C ARG A 261 -3.94 32.99 16.01
N ASP A 262 -3.23 31.98 16.51
CA ASP A 262 -1.76 31.96 16.60
C ASP A 262 -1.26 30.60 16.11
N MET A 263 -0.96 30.54 14.80
CA MET A 263 -0.47 29.33 14.15
C MET A 263 0.89 28.87 14.70
N PRO A 264 1.89 29.75 14.94
CA PRO A 264 3.13 29.36 15.62
C PRO A 264 2.91 28.70 16.99
N LEU A 265 2.06 29.27 17.84
CA LEU A 265 1.77 28.70 19.16
C LEU A 265 1.09 27.33 19.06
N LEU A 266 0.15 27.16 18.13
CA LEU A 266 -0.50 25.88 17.88
C LEU A 266 0.48 24.81 17.41
N GLN A 267 1.38 25.18 16.49
CA GLN A 267 2.43 24.29 16.00
C GLN A 267 3.36 23.87 17.15
N GLN A 268 3.82 24.83 17.96
CA GLN A 268 4.65 24.54 19.13
C GLN A 268 3.96 23.59 20.11
N ARG A 269 2.67 23.82 20.39
CA ARG A 269 1.89 22.98 21.29
C ARG A 269 1.67 21.57 20.73
N TYR A 270 1.44 21.45 19.42
CA TYR A 270 1.36 20.17 18.74
C TYR A 270 2.67 19.39 18.86
N GLU A 271 3.80 20.04 18.61
CA GLU A 271 5.13 19.42 18.72
C GLU A 271 5.43 18.95 20.14
N GLU A 272 5.10 19.77 21.14
CA GLU A 272 5.27 19.41 22.56
C GLU A 272 4.43 18.18 22.94
N LEU A 273 3.13 18.18 22.60
CA LEU A 273 2.24 17.06 22.87
C LEU A 273 2.67 15.79 22.13
N SER A 274 3.11 15.93 20.88
CA SER A 274 3.59 14.79 20.09
C SER A 274 4.86 14.19 20.69
N LYS A 275 5.83 15.04 21.07
CA LYS A 275 7.06 14.61 21.75
C LYS A 275 6.75 13.94 23.08
N GLN A 276 5.85 14.51 23.88
CA GLN A 276 5.42 13.93 25.15
C GLN A 276 4.79 12.54 24.95
N HIS A 277 3.88 12.41 23.97
CA HIS A 277 3.23 11.14 23.66
C HIS A 277 4.26 10.08 23.25
N LEU A 278 5.15 10.41 22.31
CA LEU A 278 6.16 9.48 21.80
C LEU A 278 7.19 9.08 22.87
N ALA A 279 7.55 10.01 23.77
CA ALA A 279 8.41 9.73 24.92
C ALA A 279 7.72 8.84 25.97
N GLY A 280 6.39 8.87 26.04
CA GLY A 280 5.60 7.97 26.89
C GLY A 280 5.54 6.52 26.39
N LEU A 281 5.93 6.26 25.13
CA LEU A 281 6.00 4.91 24.58
C LEU A 281 7.33 4.25 25.00
N GLY A 282 7.26 3.20 25.82
CA GLY A 282 8.45 2.46 26.23
C GLY A 282 9.12 1.69 25.09
N GLU A 283 10.39 1.32 25.23
CA GLU A 283 11.19 0.61 24.21
C GLU A 283 10.50 -0.64 23.65
N ALA A 284 9.79 -1.38 24.50
CA ALA A 284 9.06 -2.58 24.11
C ALA A 284 7.96 -2.30 23.06
N TYR A 285 7.40 -1.09 23.02
CA TYR A 285 6.47 -0.68 21.96
C TYR A 285 7.17 -0.71 20.60
N TYR A 286 8.31 -0.04 20.50
CA TYR A 286 9.09 0.06 19.26
C TYR A 286 9.65 -1.29 18.83
N ALA A 287 10.16 -2.09 19.77
CA ALA A 287 10.65 -3.43 19.49
C ALA A 287 9.54 -4.34 18.90
N ARG A 288 8.35 -4.35 19.52
CA ARG A 288 7.19 -5.10 18.98
C ARG A 288 6.74 -4.56 17.62
N GLY A 289 6.77 -3.24 17.43
CA GLY A 289 6.46 -2.62 16.15
C GLY A 289 7.37 -3.11 15.03
N LYS A 290 8.70 -3.10 15.26
CA LYS A 290 9.70 -3.61 14.31
C LYS A 290 9.48 -5.10 14.00
N GLN A 291 9.27 -5.92 15.02
CA GLN A 291 9.02 -7.35 14.84
C GLN A 291 7.74 -7.62 13.99
N ARG A 292 6.66 -6.86 14.23
CA ARG A 292 5.42 -6.98 13.45
C ARG A 292 5.62 -6.52 12.02
N LEU A 293 6.35 -5.43 11.82
CA LEU A 293 6.67 -4.90 10.50
C LEU A 293 7.50 -5.91 9.69
N GLU A 294 8.47 -6.58 10.31
CA GLU A 294 9.21 -7.69 9.67
C GLU A 294 8.27 -8.81 9.25
N GLY A 295 7.35 -9.22 10.13
CA GLY A 295 6.32 -10.20 9.82
C GLY A 295 5.46 -9.80 8.62
N LEU A 296 5.00 -8.54 8.58
CA LEU A 296 4.20 -7.98 7.49
C LEU A 296 4.97 -7.97 6.16
N ARG A 297 6.23 -7.54 6.17
CA ARG A 297 7.10 -7.54 4.98
C ARG A 297 7.32 -8.96 4.44
N ARG A 298 7.43 -9.96 5.32
CA ARG A 298 7.51 -11.38 4.91
C ARG A 298 6.19 -11.88 4.33
N TRP A 299 5.07 -11.53 4.95
CA TRP A 299 3.73 -11.87 4.46
C TRP A 299 3.50 -11.33 3.05
N ALA A 300 3.80 -10.06 2.82
CA ALA A 300 3.63 -9.42 1.52
C ALA A 300 4.51 -10.08 0.43
N ALA A 301 5.67 -10.62 0.83
CA ALA A 301 6.56 -11.35 -0.06
C ALA A 301 6.23 -12.85 -0.21
N GLY A 302 5.07 -13.32 0.28
CA GLY A 302 4.65 -14.72 0.21
C GLY A 302 5.42 -15.69 1.12
N ARG A 303 6.19 -15.17 2.09
CA ARG A 303 7.09 -15.95 2.97
C ARG A 303 6.49 -16.21 4.36
N VAL A 304 5.17 -16.36 4.46
CA VAL A 304 4.46 -16.68 5.71
C VAL A 304 4.97 -18.02 6.26
N GLY A 305 5.27 -18.07 7.56
CA GLY A 305 5.66 -19.30 8.27
C GLY A 305 7.08 -19.82 8.00
N GLN A 306 7.84 -19.20 7.09
CA GLN A 306 9.26 -19.51 6.94
C GLN A 306 10.06 -18.88 8.10
N SER A 307 11.08 -19.56 8.65
CA SER A 307 12.02 -18.93 9.57
C SER A 307 12.90 -17.92 8.81
N SER A 308 13.49 -16.94 9.49
CA SER A 308 14.67 -16.26 8.92
C SER A 308 15.74 -17.33 8.79
N GLU A 309 16.18 -17.65 7.59
CA GLU A 309 17.54 -18.14 7.46
C GLU A 309 18.39 -17.05 8.10
N LEU A 310 18.96 -17.35 9.27
CA LEU A 310 20.06 -16.58 9.80
C LEU A 310 21.07 -16.55 8.66
N ASN A 311 21.30 -15.39 8.07
CA ASN A 311 22.48 -15.15 7.24
C ASN A 311 23.66 -15.67 8.06
N ARG A 312 24.11 -16.87 7.74
CA ARG A 312 25.42 -17.34 8.15
C ARG A 312 26.35 -16.68 7.15
N ASP A 313 27.03 -15.65 7.65
CA ASP A 313 28.22 -15.09 7.03
C ASP A 313 29.19 -16.21 6.58
#